data_AF-A0A358JW00-F1
#
_entry.id   AF-A0A358JW00-F1
#
_cell.length_a   1.000
_cell.length_b   1.000
_cell.length_c   1.000
_cell.angle_alpha   90.00
_cell.angle_beta   90.00
_cell.angle_gamma   90.00
#
_symmetry.space_group_name_H-M   'P 1'
#
loop_
_entity.id
_entity.type
_entity.pdbx_description
1 polymer ?
#
loop_
_entity_poly.entity_id
_entity_poly.type
_entity_poly.pdbx_seq_one_letter_code
_entity_poly.pdbx_strand_id
1 'polypeptide(L)'
;MGTFIAILFAAFVFYFVIKYAVRQAIIEAKVNESDLSVQVRANDLFNKIQNMQYEIAADTKSKEVKLKAKEIYDTSFDILISDSTDEEKYTQLKIKENEMILLQSEG
;
A
#
# COMPACT_ATOMS: atom_id res chain seq x y z
N MET A 1 20.86 48.32 -23.67
CA MET A 1 20.16 47.32 -24.50
C MET A 1 20.70 45.90 -24.34
N GLY A 2 22.03 45.67 -24.38
CA GLY A 2 22.60 44.31 -24.25
C GLY A 2 22.32 43.58 -22.93
N THR A 3 22.33 44.29 -21.79
CA THR A 3 22.02 43.71 -20.47
C THR A 3 20.55 43.28 -20.33
N PHE A 4 19.62 44.05 -20.87
CA PHE A 4 18.19 43.72 -20.85
C PHE A 4 17.88 42.47 -21.70
N ILE A 5 18.51 42.35 -22.87
CA ILE A 5 18.39 41.17 -23.74
C ILE A 5 18.97 39.92 -23.04
N ALA A 6 20.10 40.05 -22.34
CA ALA A 6 20.69 38.95 -21.58
C ALA A 6 19.77 38.48 -20.43
N ILE A 7 19.08 39.39 -19.74
CA ILE A 7 18.12 39.04 -18.68
C ILE A 7 16.92 38.27 -19.27
N LEU A 8 16.38 38.69 -20.41
CA LEU A 8 15.29 37.98 -21.09
C LEU A 8 15.71 36.58 -21.53
N PHE A 9 16.94 36.43 -22.05
CA PHE A 9 17.46 35.15 -22.47
C PHE A 9 17.68 34.21 -21.28
N ALA A 10 18.23 34.72 -20.18
CA ALA A 10 18.39 33.95 -18.94
C ALA A 10 17.03 33.49 -18.39
N ALA A 11 16.04 34.38 -18.33
CA ALA A 11 14.69 34.04 -17.88
C ALA A 11 14.04 32.95 -18.75
N PHE A 12 14.23 33.02 -20.07
CA PHE A 12 13.76 32.01 -21.01
C PHE A 12 14.41 30.64 -20.74
N VAL A 13 15.73 30.59 -20.56
CA VAL A 13 16.43 29.33 -20.24
C VAL A 13 15.98 28.76 -18.90
N PHE A 14 15.91 29.58 -17.85
CA PHE A 14 15.46 29.15 -16.52
C PHE A 14 14.03 28.62 -16.54
N TYR A 15 13.14 29.18 -17.35
CA TYR A 15 11.78 28.67 -17.51
C TYR A 15 11.78 27.19 -17.96
N PHE A 16 12.60 26.83 -18.94
CA PHE A 16 12.67 25.44 -19.39
C PHE A 16 13.29 24.53 -18.34
N VAL A 17 14.38 24.95 -17.70
CA VAL A 17 15.03 24.16 -16.65
C VAL A 17 14.05 23.86 -15.50
N ILE A 18 13.36 24.88 -14.99
CA ILE A 18 12.36 24.71 -13.92
C ILE A 18 11.21 23.84 -14.40
N LYS A 19 10.69 24.07 -15.60
CA LYS A 19 9.58 23.29 -16.17
C LYS A 19 9.93 21.80 -16.29
N TYR A 20 11.14 21.47 -16.73
CA TYR A 20 11.60 20.08 -16.83
C TYR A 20 11.82 19.46 -15.45
N ALA A 21 12.47 20.17 -14.52
CA ALA A 21 12.70 19.70 -13.17
C ALA A 21 11.38 19.43 -12.42
N VAL A 22 10.41 20.35 -12.50
CA VAL A 22 9.08 20.19 -11.90
C VAL A 22 8.33 19.03 -12.52
N ARG A 23 8.38 18.88 -13.85
CA ARG A 23 7.72 17.76 -14.53
C ARG A 23 8.32 16.41 -14.13
N GLN A 24 9.66 16.31 -14.02
CA GLN A 24 10.31 15.09 -13.54
C GLN A 24 9.96 14.81 -12.08
N ALA A 25 10.03 15.80 -11.20
CA ALA A 25 9.66 15.65 -9.79
C ALA A 25 8.20 15.19 -9.61
N ILE A 26 7.26 15.69 -10.43
CA ILE A 26 5.86 15.24 -10.42
C ILE A 26 5.74 13.80 -10.93
N ILE A 27 6.45 13.43 -12.00
CA ILE A 27 6.42 12.06 -12.53
C ILE A 27 7.04 11.09 -11.52
N GLU A 28 8.16 11.43 -10.92
CA GLU A 28 8.83 10.61 -9.92
C GLU A 28 7.99 10.47 -8.66
N ALA A 29 7.38 11.55 -8.17
CA ALA A 29 6.41 11.48 -7.08
C ALA A 29 5.22 10.58 -7.42
N LYS A 30 4.68 10.66 -8.64
CA LYS A 30 3.53 9.87 -9.09
C LYS A 30 3.86 8.39 -9.33
N VAL A 31 5.07 8.10 -9.84
CA VAL A 31 5.59 6.73 -10.00
C VAL A 31 5.87 6.12 -8.64
N ASN A 32 6.45 6.89 -7.71
CA ASN A 32 6.67 6.45 -6.35
C ASN A 32 5.34 6.25 -5.60
N GLU A 33 4.31 7.07 -5.87
CA GLU A 33 2.95 6.84 -5.38
C GLU A 33 2.33 5.55 -5.95
N SER A 34 2.55 5.24 -7.24
CA SER A 34 2.03 4.01 -7.87
C SER A 34 2.77 2.74 -7.44
N ASP A 35 4.08 2.81 -7.23
CA ASP A 35 4.91 1.68 -6.73
C ASP A 35 4.78 1.51 -5.20
N LEU A 36 4.60 2.60 -4.43
CA LEU A 36 4.07 2.49 -3.05
C LEU A 36 2.67 1.85 -3.04
N SER A 37 1.86 2.02 -4.10
CA SER A 37 0.42 1.77 -4.00
C SER A 37 0.06 0.33 -3.66
N VAL A 38 0.69 -0.69 -4.27
CA VAL A 38 0.24 -2.07 -4.09
C VAL A 38 0.84 -2.69 -2.84
N GLN A 39 2.13 -2.46 -2.59
CA GLN A 39 2.80 -2.95 -1.38
C GLN A 39 2.21 -2.33 -0.11
N VAL A 40 1.96 -1.01 -0.11
CA VAL A 40 1.31 -0.32 1.02
C VAL A 40 -0.11 -0.84 1.19
N ARG A 41 -0.86 -1.05 0.10
CA ARG A 41 -2.21 -1.63 0.17
C ARG A 41 -2.20 -3.06 0.70
N ALA A 42 -1.22 -3.89 0.34
CA ALA A 42 -1.06 -5.24 0.89
C ALA A 42 -0.78 -5.18 2.40
N ASN A 43 0.11 -4.30 2.84
CA ASN A 43 0.41 -4.09 4.26
C ASN A 43 -0.81 -3.58 5.05
N ASP A 44 -1.57 -2.63 4.50
CA ASP A 44 -2.80 -2.12 5.11
C ASP A 44 -3.84 -3.25 5.27
N LEU A 45 -3.97 -4.10 4.24
CA LEU A 45 -4.85 -5.26 4.29
C LEU A 45 -4.42 -6.28 5.35
N PHE A 46 -3.11 -6.53 5.47
CA PHE A 46 -2.57 -7.39 6.52
C PHE A 46 -2.86 -6.83 7.92
N ASN A 47 -2.65 -5.53 8.14
CA ASN A 47 -2.98 -4.88 9.41
C ASN A 47 -4.47 -5.00 9.74
N LYS A 48 -5.34 -4.90 8.74
CA LYS A 48 -6.78 -5.10 8.92
C LYS A 48 -7.12 -6.52 9.35
N ILE A 49 -6.49 -7.53 8.74
CA ILE A 49 -6.65 -8.95 9.14
C ILE A 49 -6.17 -9.15 10.57
N GLN A 50 -5.03 -8.56 10.95
CA GLN A 50 -4.52 -8.62 12.31
C GLN A 50 -5.51 -8.02 13.33
N ASN A 51 -6.08 -6.85 13.03
CA ASN A 51 -7.07 -6.22 13.91
C ASN A 51 -8.32 -7.08 14.07
N MET A 52 -8.85 -7.64 12.98
CA MET A 52 -10.00 -8.56 13.06
C MET A 52 -9.68 -9.82 13.88
N GLN A 53 -8.47 -10.37 13.74
CA GLN A 53 -8.03 -11.51 14.55
C GLN A 53 -8.02 -11.16 16.04
N TYR A 54 -7.53 -9.98 16.41
CA TYR A 54 -7.54 -9.51 17.79
C TYR A 54 -8.95 -9.32 18.33
N GLU A 55 -9.85 -8.72 17.54
CA GLU A 55 -11.27 -8.55 17.90
C GLU A 55 -11.94 -9.90 18.15
N ILE A 56 -11.81 -10.86 17.21
CA ILE A 56 -12.35 -12.21 17.37
C ILE A 56 -11.76 -12.88 18.61
N ALA A 57 -10.45 -12.76 18.84
CA ALA A 57 -9.78 -13.33 20.00
C ALA A 57 -10.30 -12.75 21.34
N ALA A 58 -10.70 -11.49 21.36
CA ALA A 58 -11.28 -10.83 22.53
C ALA A 58 -12.75 -11.18 22.74
N ASP A 59 -13.56 -11.17 21.68
CA ASP A 59 -15.03 -11.15 21.78
C ASP A 59 -15.66 -12.54 21.79
N THR A 60 -15.11 -13.52 21.05
CA THR A 60 -15.73 -14.86 21.01
C THR A 60 -15.32 -15.70 22.21
N LYS A 61 -16.21 -16.61 22.66
CA LYS A 61 -15.87 -17.67 23.63
C LYS A 61 -15.49 -18.99 22.95
N SER A 62 -15.75 -19.13 21.66
CA SER A 62 -15.46 -20.35 20.92
C SER A 62 -13.95 -20.48 20.67
N LYS A 63 -13.33 -21.49 21.29
CA LYS A 63 -11.91 -21.79 21.07
C LYS A 63 -11.61 -22.17 19.62
N GLU A 64 -12.58 -22.77 18.93
CA GLU A 64 -12.45 -23.15 17.52
C GLU A 64 -12.38 -21.92 16.62
N VAL A 65 -13.26 -20.93 16.85
CA VAL A 65 -13.27 -19.67 16.08
C VAL A 65 -11.96 -18.90 16.30
N LYS A 66 -11.45 -18.85 17.54
CA LYS A 66 -10.14 -18.23 17.83
C LYS A 66 -8.98 -18.92 17.11
N LEU A 67 -9.00 -20.25 17.06
CA LEU A 67 -7.95 -21.01 16.40
C LEU A 67 -7.97 -20.76 14.89
N LYS A 68 -9.15 -20.81 14.26
CA LYS A 68 -9.31 -20.51 12.83
C LYS A 68 -8.88 -19.07 12.50
N ALA A 69 -9.23 -18.10 13.33
CA ALA A 69 -8.81 -16.71 13.12
C ALA A 69 -7.28 -16.57 13.18
N LYS A 70 -6.64 -17.29 14.11
CA LYS A 70 -5.18 -17.34 14.18
C LYS A 70 -4.56 -17.99 12.94
N GLU A 71 -5.10 -19.10 12.46
CA GLU A 71 -4.63 -19.78 11.24
C GLU A 71 -4.71 -18.87 10.00
N ILE A 72 -5.81 -18.11 9.86
CA ILE A 72 -5.96 -17.13 8.77
C ILE A 72 -4.90 -16.02 8.89
N TYR A 73 -4.65 -15.52 10.10
CA TYR A 73 -3.60 -14.52 10.35
C TYR A 73 -2.20 -15.05 10.03
N ASP A 74 -1.85 -16.24 10.52
CA ASP A 74 -0.54 -16.86 10.30
C ASP A 74 -0.31 -17.07 8.78
N THR A 75 -1.33 -17.56 8.06
CA THR A 75 -1.27 -17.70 6.59
C THR A 75 -1.12 -16.36 5.89
N SER A 76 -1.78 -15.30 6.40
CA SER A 76 -1.66 -13.95 5.84
C SER A 76 -0.26 -13.38 6.03
N PHE A 77 0.38 -13.69 7.16
CA PHE A 77 1.76 -13.31 7.41
C PHE A 77 2.72 -14.03 6.44
N ASP A 78 2.53 -15.34 6.23
CA ASP A 78 3.31 -16.11 5.25
C ASP A 78 3.20 -15.54 3.83
N ILE A 79 1.99 -15.12 3.43
CA ILE A 79 1.77 -14.44 2.13
C ILE A 79 2.55 -13.13 2.06
N LEU A 80 2.51 -12.29 3.12
CA LEU A 80 3.18 -10.99 3.14
C LEU A 80 4.70 -11.12 2.95
N ILE A 81 5.31 -12.08 3.64
CA ILE A 81 6.77 -12.31 3.61
C ILE A 81 7.24 -13.19 2.43
N SER A 82 6.32 -13.76 1.66
CA SER A 82 6.66 -14.61 0.51
C SER A 82 7.41 -13.86 -0.60
N ASP A 83 8.04 -14.61 -1.50
CA ASP A 83 8.70 -14.05 -2.69
C ASP A 83 7.72 -13.72 -3.84
N SER A 84 6.40 -13.80 -3.60
CA SER A 84 5.38 -13.44 -4.59
C SER A 84 5.39 -11.96 -4.95
N THR A 85 4.83 -11.61 -6.11
CA THR A 85 4.68 -10.21 -6.51
C THR A 85 3.68 -9.46 -5.60
N ASP A 86 3.82 -8.14 -5.47
CA ASP A 86 2.94 -7.36 -4.58
C ASP A 86 1.45 -7.45 -4.98
N GLU A 87 1.15 -7.57 -6.28
CA GLU A 87 -0.22 -7.78 -6.79
C GLU A 87 -0.78 -9.15 -6.39
N GLU A 88 0.04 -10.20 -6.46
CA GLU A 88 -0.35 -11.54 -6.02
C GLU A 88 -0.56 -11.57 -4.50
N LYS A 89 0.33 -10.92 -3.74
CA LYS A 89 0.18 -10.77 -2.28
C LYS A 89 -1.12 -10.04 -1.95
N TYR A 90 -1.39 -8.91 -2.59
CA TYR A 90 -2.62 -8.15 -2.39
C TYR A 90 -3.87 -8.98 -2.69
N THR A 91 -3.87 -9.73 -3.79
CA THR A 91 -4.98 -10.60 -4.18
C THR A 91 -5.22 -11.73 -3.18
N GLN A 92 -4.15 -12.39 -2.72
CA GLN A 92 -4.24 -13.47 -1.74
C GLN A 92 -4.68 -12.95 -0.37
N LEU A 93 -4.16 -11.81 0.07
CA LEU A 93 -4.59 -11.15 1.31
C LEU A 93 -6.08 -10.75 1.25
N LYS A 94 -6.58 -10.29 0.10
CA LYS A 94 -8.02 -10.03 -0.12
C LYS A 94 -8.90 -11.26 0.09
N ILE A 95 -8.40 -12.45 -0.25
CA ILE A 95 -9.12 -13.71 0.02
C ILE A 95 -9.14 -13.98 1.53
N LYS A 96 -7.99 -13.82 2.21
CA LYS A 96 -7.89 -14.01 3.66
C LYS A 96 -8.69 -13.01 4.48
N GLU A 97 -8.80 -11.77 4.02
CA GLU A 97 -9.71 -10.77 4.59
C GLU A 97 -11.16 -11.27 4.56
N ASN A 98 -11.63 -11.80 3.41
CA ASN A 98 -12.99 -12.32 3.30
C ASN A 98 -13.21 -13.55 4.18
N GLU A 99 -12.24 -14.47 4.27
CA GLU A 99 -12.30 -15.61 5.18
C GLU A 99 -12.46 -15.15 6.64
N MET A 100 -11.72 -14.11 7.05
CA MET A 100 -11.80 -13.54 8.39
C MET A 100 -13.15 -12.88 8.66
N ILE A 101 -13.71 -12.15 7.68
CA ILE A 101 -15.04 -11.52 7.80
C ILE A 101 -16.13 -12.58 7.96
N LEU A 102 -16.06 -13.67 7.18
CA LEU A 102 -17.00 -14.79 7.31
C LEU A 102 -16.90 -15.41 8.70
N LEU A 103 -15.68 -15.65 9.18
CA LEU A 103 -15.45 -16.21 10.50
C LEU A 103 -15.94 -15.29 11.62
N GLN A 104 -15.79 -13.97 11.47
CA GLN A 104 -16.34 -12.99 12.41
C GLN A 104 -17.87 -13.02 12.47
N SER A 105 -18.53 -13.31 11.33
CA SER A 105 -19.99 -13.43 11.28
C SER A 105 -20.55 -14.72 11.91
N GLU A 106 -19.70 -15.73 12.12
CA GLU A 106 -20.04 -17.00 12.76
C GLU A 106 -19.84 -16.98 14.29
N GLY A 107 -19.08 -16.00 14.81
CA GLY A 107 -18.67 -15.88 16.22
C GLY A 107 -19.63 -15.08 17.08
#